data_AF-A0A661SP71-F1
#
_entry.id   AF-A0A661SP71-F1
#
_cell.length_a   1.000
_cell.length_b   1.000
_cell.length_c   1.000
_cell.angle_alpha   90.00
_cell.angle_beta   90.00
_cell.angle_gamma   90.00
#
_symmetry.space_group_name_H-M   'P 1'
#
loop_
_entity.id
_entity.type
_entity.pdbx_description
1 polymer ?
#
loop_
_entity_poly.entity_id
_entity_poly.type
_entity_poly.pdbx_seq_one_letter_code
_entity_poly.pdbx_strand_id
1 'polypeptide(L)'
;MNTGMSEELSITEGNHALQNFTDRDEFIRRFAEYLNDEQTREKILFFQGEGGKGKSLLLKFLQKTCCKRFFSEKWENLKNMQPKEFAEKMKNDSETGIRQNDYTAIPASLLDFGQQPRGEAQPQDPFYGLLMLRWNIGAPK
;
A
#
# COMPACT_ATOMS: atom_id res chain seq x y z
N MET A 1 3.21 -30.24 -32.37
CA MET A 1 3.12 -28.87 -32.90
C MET A 1 2.71 -27.98 -31.75
N ASN A 2 3.64 -27.15 -31.27
CA ASN A 2 3.42 -26.18 -30.20
C ASN A 2 2.74 -24.94 -30.77
N THR A 3 1.61 -24.55 -30.20
CA THR A 3 1.08 -23.18 -30.35
C THR A 3 0.96 -22.63 -28.94
N GLY A 4 2.04 -22.00 -28.49
CA GLY A 4 2.04 -21.21 -27.25
C GLY A 4 1.17 -19.99 -27.46
N MET A 5 -0.03 -20.02 -26.90
CA MET A 5 -0.80 -18.81 -26.67
C MET A 5 -0.11 -18.06 -25.54
N SER A 6 0.64 -17.02 -25.88
CA SER A 6 1.04 -15.99 -24.93
C SER A 6 -0.24 -15.34 -24.40
N GLU A 7 -0.58 -15.64 -23.13
CA GLU A 7 -1.58 -14.89 -22.39
C GLU A 7 -1.15 -13.42 -22.39
N GLU A 8 -1.84 -12.59 -23.19
CA GLU A 8 -1.83 -11.14 -23.03
C GLU A 8 -2.40 -10.85 -21.64
N LEU A 9 -1.51 -10.74 -20.65
CA LEU A 9 -1.86 -10.24 -19.32
C LEU A 9 -2.47 -8.85 -19.51
N SER A 10 -3.75 -8.72 -19.20
CA SER A 10 -4.49 -7.47 -19.32
C SER A 10 -3.77 -6.36 -18.55
N ILE A 11 -3.59 -5.19 -19.16
CA ILE A 11 -3.00 -4.00 -18.53
C ILE A 11 -3.73 -3.57 -17.25
N THR A 12 -4.96 -4.06 -17.03
CA THR A 12 -5.81 -3.81 -15.86
C THR A 12 -5.66 -4.86 -14.75
N GLU A 13 -4.88 -5.92 -14.96
CA GLU A 13 -4.71 -7.00 -13.99
C GLU A 13 -3.40 -6.86 -13.18
N GLY A 14 -3.51 -7.19 -11.89
CA GLY A 14 -2.36 -7.35 -11.00
C GLY A 14 -1.44 -6.13 -10.85
N ASN A 15 -0.13 -6.38 -10.91
CA ASN A 15 0.92 -5.38 -10.69
C ASN A 15 1.00 -4.34 -11.82
N HIS A 16 0.51 -4.64 -13.03
CA HIS A 16 0.52 -3.71 -14.16
C HIS A 16 -0.46 -2.56 -13.95
N ALA A 17 -1.65 -2.85 -13.40
CA ALA A 17 -2.59 -1.80 -13.00
C ALA A 17 -1.95 -0.85 -11.96
N LEU A 18 -1.14 -1.39 -11.04
CA LEU A 18 -0.49 -0.62 -9.98
C LEU A 18 0.49 0.44 -10.53
N GLN A 19 1.19 0.10 -11.61
CA GLN A 19 2.12 0.99 -12.29
C GLN A 19 1.39 2.12 -13.03
N ASN A 20 0.18 1.84 -13.55
CA ASN A 20 -0.63 2.78 -14.34
C ASN A 20 -1.68 3.57 -13.54
N PHE A 21 -1.78 3.36 -12.23
CA PHE A 21 -2.77 4.03 -11.39
C PHE A 21 -2.40 5.50 -11.19
N THR A 22 -3.10 6.47 -11.79
CA THR A 22 -2.80 7.92 -11.73
C THR A 22 -3.61 8.69 -10.67
N ASP A 23 -3.38 10.00 -10.53
CA ASP A 23 -4.18 10.94 -9.70
C ASP A 23 -4.38 10.54 -8.23
N ARG A 24 -3.31 10.01 -7.63
CA ARG A 24 -3.30 9.45 -6.27
C ARG A 24 -2.44 10.25 -5.30
N ASP A 25 -1.83 11.33 -5.76
CA ASP A 25 -0.79 12.07 -5.06
C ASP A 25 -1.29 12.64 -3.72
N GLU A 26 -2.51 13.18 -3.71
CA GLU A 26 -3.16 13.66 -2.50
C GLU A 26 -3.46 12.53 -1.50
N PHE A 27 -3.89 11.36 -1.97
CA PHE A 27 -4.16 10.21 -1.10
C PHE A 27 -2.87 9.65 -0.50
N ILE A 28 -1.79 9.57 -1.29
CA ILE A 28 -0.47 9.17 -0.83
C ILE A 28 0.02 10.12 0.26
N ARG A 29 -0.06 11.43 0.02
CA ARG A 29 0.36 12.45 0.98
C ARG A 29 -0.43 12.34 2.27
N ARG A 30 -1.78 12.36 2.20
CA ARG A 30 -2.63 12.27 3.40
C ARG A 30 -2.37 10.99 4.18
N PHE A 31 -2.25 9.85 3.50
CA PHE A 31 -1.95 8.59 4.17
C PHE A 31 -0.60 8.61 4.89
N ALA A 32 0.44 9.18 4.25
CA ALA A 32 1.73 9.34 4.90
C ALA A 32 1.69 10.30 6.09
N GLU A 33 0.94 11.41 5.99
CA GLU A 33 0.70 12.33 7.11
C GLU A 33 0.05 11.60 8.29
N TYR A 34 -0.95 10.74 8.04
CA TYR A 34 -1.56 9.92 9.09
C TYR A 34 -0.56 9.00 9.78
N LEU A 35 0.32 8.34 9.01
CA LEU A 35 1.31 7.43 9.57
C LEU A 35 2.45 8.15 10.29
N ASN A 36 2.71 9.41 9.95
CA ASN A 36 3.85 10.19 10.45
C ASN A 36 3.46 11.31 11.43
N ASP A 37 2.18 11.51 11.73
CA ASP A 37 1.68 12.41 12.79
C ASP A 37 2.34 12.06 14.14
N GLU A 38 2.64 13.08 14.95
CA GLU A 38 3.31 12.90 16.25
C GLU A 38 2.37 12.20 17.25
N GLN A 39 1.09 12.55 17.22
CA GLN A 39 0.08 11.84 17.98
C GLN A 39 -0.34 10.60 17.21
N THR A 40 0.04 9.42 17.70
CA THR A 40 -0.57 8.17 17.24
C THR A 40 -2.03 8.19 17.63
N ARG A 41 -2.90 8.35 16.63
CA ARG A 41 -4.35 8.32 16.82
C ARG A 41 -4.85 6.96 16.35
N GLU A 42 -5.55 6.25 17.22
CA GLU A 42 -6.30 5.05 16.84
C GLU A 42 -7.44 5.47 15.90
N LYS A 43 -7.13 5.58 14.61
CA LYS A 43 -8.05 6.04 13.57
C LYS A 43 -8.18 4.98 12.50
N ILE A 44 -9.42 4.69 12.13
CA ILE A 44 -9.74 3.88 10.96
C ILE A 44 -9.90 4.84 9.77
N LEU A 45 -9.12 4.62 8.71
CA LEU A 45 -9.26 5.36 7.45
C LEU A 45 -10.19 4.60 6.51
N PHE A 46 -11.25 5.26 6.07
CA PHE A 46 -12.22 4.71 5.12
C PHE A 46 -12.05 5.35 3.74
N PHE A 47 -11.99 4.52 2.69
CA PHE A 47 -11.98 4.96 1.30
C PHE A 47 -13.33 4.60 0.66
N GLN A 48 -14.18 5.60 0.43
CA GLN A 48 -15.48 5.44 -0.22
C GLN A 48 -15.41 5.88 -1.68
N GLY A 49 -16.12 5.17 -2.55
CA GLY A 49 -16.26 5.52 -3.95
C GLY A 49 -16.96 4.41 -4.72
N GLU A 50 -17.36 4.69 -5.97
CA GLU A 50 -18.03 3.72 -6.84
C GLU A 50 -17.14 2.50 -7.16
N GLY A 51 -17.78 1.42 -7.59
CA GLY A 51 -17.10 0.22 -8.10
C GLY A 51 -16.17 0.56 -9.28
N GLY A 52 -15.05 -0.16 -9.40
CA GLY A 52 -14.12 0.02 -10.53
C GLY A 52 -13.18 1.23 -10.46
N LYS A 53 -13.28 2.11 -9.46
CA LYS A 53 -12.41 3.30 -9.32
C LYS A 53 -11.03 3.03 -8.68
N GLY A 54 -10.58 1.77 -8.65
CA GLY A 54 -9.22 1.44 -8.20
C GLY A 54 -8.94 1.51 -6.70
N LYS A 55 -9.96 1.50 -5.81
CA LYS A 55 -9.74 1.54 -4.35
C LYS A 55 -8.85 0.40 -3.84
N SER A 56 -9.11 -0.83 -4.26
CA SER A 56 -8.29 -1.99 -3.86
C SER A 56 -6.86 -1.86 -4.38
N LEU A 57 -6.68 -1.21 -5.53
CA LEU A 57 -5.39 -0.93 -6.13
C LEU A 57 -4.63 0.16 -5.36
N LEU A 58 -5.33 1.22 -4.93
CA LEU A 58 -4.80 2.24 -4.03
C LEU A 58 -4.31 1.60 -2.73
N LEU A 59 -5.10 0.72 -2.09
CA LEU A 59 -4.69 0.07 -0.84
C LEU A 59 -3.42 -0.79 -1.02
N LYS A 60 -3.34 -1.56 -2.12
CA LYS A 60 -2.11 -2.31 -2.48
C LYS A 60 -0.92 -1.37 -2.69
N PHE A 61 -1.13 -0.23 -3.33
CA PHE A 61 -0.09 0.77 -3.56
C PHE A 61 0.41 1.37 -2.24
N LEU A 62 -0.53 1.80 -1.37
CA LEU A 62 -0.20 2.38 -0.07
C LEU A 62 0.55 1.38 0.81
N GLN A 63 0.14 0.11 0.83
CA GLN A 63 0.84 -0.94 1.57
C GLN A 63 2.29 -1.13 1.08
N LYS A 64 2.49 -1.24 -0.24
CA LYS A 64 3.81 -1.50 -0.82
C LYS A 64 4.77 -0.32 -0.70
N THR A 65 4.25 0.91 -0.80
CA THR A 65 5.06 2.10 -1.05
C THR A 65 5.08 3.06 0.13
N CYS A 66 4.01 3.10 0.94
CA CYS A 66 3.76 4.19 1.90
C CYS A 66 3.79 3.78 3.38
N CYS A 67 3.84 2.48 3.72
CA CYS A 67 3.97 1.99 5.10
C CYS A 67 5.37 2.24 5.68
N LYS A 68 5.72 3.53 5.86
CA LYS A 68 7.03 4.03 6.26
C LYS A 68 6.84 5.06 7.38
N ARG A 69 7.51 4.86 8.52
CA ARG A 69 7.63 5.87 9.59
C ARG A 69 8.99 6.56 9.44
N PHE A 70 8.98 7.80 8.99
CA PHE A 70 10.18 8.59 8.75
C PHE A 70 10.80 9.10 10.05
N PHE A 71 12.11 9.27 10.04
CA PHE A 71 12.80 10.04 11.08
C PHE A 71 12.39 11.52 10.99
N SER A 72 12.38 12.21 12.13
CA SER A 72 11.80 13.56 12.27
C SER A 72 12.33 14.54 11.21
N GLU A 73 13.65 14.66 11.05
CA GLU A 73 14.27 15.54 10.05
C GLU A 73 13.80 15.22 8.62
N LYS A 74 13.73 13.93 8.27
CA LYS A 74 13.28 13.51 6.95
C LYS A 74 11.80 13.85 6.75
N TRP A 75 10.97 13.58 7.75
CA TRP A 75 9.55 13.87 7.69
C TRP A 75 9.26 15.36 7.52
N GLU A 76 9.95 16.21 8.28
CA GLU A 76 9.85 17.67 8.18
C GLU A 76 10.18 18.17 6.76
N ASN A 77 11.18 17.59 6.11
CA ASN A 77 11.51 17.92 4.73
C ASN A 77 10.43 17.46 3.74
N LEU A 78 9.95 16.22 3.91
CA LEU A 78 8.97 15.62 3.00
C LEU A 78 7.60 16.29 3.10
N LYS A 79 7.12 16.63 4.30
CA LYS A 79 5.78 17.20 4.50
C LYS A 79 5.60 18.57 3.85
N ASN A 80 6.69 19.29 3.60
CA ASN A 80 6.68 20.62 2.97
C ASN A 80 6.73 20.55 1.43
N MET A 81 6.91 19.38 0.84
CA MET A 81 6.94 19.20 -0.61
C MET A 81 5.54 19.30 -1.22
N GLN A 82 5.48 19.53 -2.53
CA GLN A 82 4.23 19.45 -3.28
C GLN A 82 3.77 17.98 -3.39
N PRO A 83 2.45 17.68 -3.42
CA PRO A 83 1.94 16.31 -3.43
C PRO A 83 2.53 15.42 -4.53
N LYS A 84 2.73 15.98 -5.72
CA LYS A 84 3.32 15.27 -6.86
C LYS A 84 4.77 14.87 -6.61
N GLU A 85 5.59 15.81 -6.14
CA GLU A 85 7.00 15.55 -5.81
C GLU A 85 7.13 14.55 -4.67
N PHE A 86 6.28 14.68 -3.65
CA PHE A 86 6.17 13.72 -2.56
C PHE A 86 5.86 12.32 -3.08
N ALA A 87 4.83 12.18 -3.91
CA ALA A 87 4.40 10.91 -4.47
C ALA A 87 5.51 10.24 -5.31
N GLU A 88 6.27 11.01 -6.10
CA GLU A 88 7.42 10.49 -6.85
C GLU A 88 8.53 9.97 -5.92
N LYS A 89 8.88 10.71 -4.86
CA LYS A 89 9.89 10.27 -3.88
C LYS A 89 9.50 9.02 -3.11
N MET A 90 8.20 8.80 -2.90
CA MET A 90 7.69 7.62 -2.22
C MET A 90 7.89 6.34 -3.06
N LYS A 91 7.87 6.45 -4.40
CA LYS A 91 8.10 5.31 -5.29
C LYS A 91 9.53 4.78 -5.12
N ASN A 92 9.63 3.47 -4.94
CA ASN A 92 10.88 2.79 -4.59
C ASN A 92 11.96 2.85 -5.70
N ASP A 93 11.58 3.19 -6.94
CA ASP A 93 12.45 3.12 -8.12
C ASP A 93 13.10 4.47 -8.50
N SER A 94 12.93 5.53 -7.68
CA SER A 94 13.49 6.85 -8.01
C SER A 94 14.95 7.00 -7.55
N GLU A 95 15.83 7.50 -8.44
CA GLU A 95 17.24 7.83 -8.12
C GLU A 95 17.37 8.82 -6.95
N THR A 96 16.35 9.65 -6.73
CA THR A 96 16.26 10.61 -5.61
C THR A 96 15.33 10.15 -4.49
N GLY A 97 15.01 8.85 -4.49
CA GLY A 97 14.03 8.22 -3.64
C GLY A 97 14.43 8.11 -2.19
N ILE A 98 13.44 7.74 -1.39
CA ILE A 98 13.61 7.46 0.04
C ILE A 98 14.50 6.23 0.22
N ARG A 99 15.60 6.40 0.95
CA ARG A 99 16.53 5.31 1.27
C ARG A 99 16.03 4.53 2.47
N GLN A 100 16.45 3.27 2.62
CA GLN A 100 16.10 2.46 3.78
C GLN A 100 16.50 3.11 5.12
N ASN A 101 17.57 3.91 5.12
CA ASN A 101 18.07 4.63 6.29
C ASN A 101 17.29 5.94 6.60
N ASP A 102 16.25 6.26 5.84
CA ASP A 102 15.40 7.44 6.07
C ASP A 102 14.15 7.11 6.91
N TYR A 103 13.85 5.82 7.11
CA TYR A 103 12.60 5.38 7.72
C TYR A 103 12.69 4.01 8.40
N THR A 104 11.75 3.76 9.31
CA THR A 104 11.43 2.42 9.81
C THR A 104 10.20 1.89 9.06
N ALA A 105 10.27 0.68 8.52
CA ALA A 105 9.13 0.07 7.84
C ALA A 105 8.02 -0.24 8.85
N ILE A 106 6.80 0.17 8.54
CA ILE A 106 5.62 -0.16 9.35
C ILE A 106 5.10 -1.52 8.87
N PRO A 107 5.01 -2.55 9.73
CA PRO A 107 4.40 -3.81 9.35
C PRO A 107 2.94 -3.61 8.96
N ALA A 108 2.54 -4.15 7.81
CA ALA A 108 1.21 -3.96 7.25
C ALA A 108 0.73 -5.22 6.52
N SER A 109 -0.54 -5.58 6.73
CA SER A 109 -1.20 -6.71 6.07
C SER A 109 -2.42 -6.22 5.28
N LEU A 110 -2.70 -6.88 4.16
CA LEU A 110 -3.88 -6.64 3.34
C LEU A 110 -4.85 -7.81 3.52
N LEU A 111 -6.06 -7.53 4.00
CA LEU A 111 -7.11 -8.52 4.15
C LEU A 111 -8.23 -8.21 3.16
N ASP A 112 -8.57 -9.16 2.30
CA ASP A 112 -9.68 -9.05 1.36
C ASP A 112 -10.91 -9.79 1.89
N PHE A 113 -11.82 -9.05 2.52
CA PHE A 113 -13.08 -9.59 3.03
C PHE A 113 -14.03 -10.06 1.92
N GLY A 114 -13.85 -9.62 0.67
CA GLY A 114 -14.68 -10.09 -0.45
C GLY A 114 -14.25 -11.45 -1.01
N GLN A 115 -13.08 -11.96 -0.63
CA GLN A 115 -12.55 -13.21 -1.13
C GLN A 115 -13.34 -14.41 -0.61
N GLN A 116 -13.56 -15.42 -1.47
CA GLN A 116 -14.13 -16.68 -1.01
C GLN A 116 -13.19 -17.38 -0.01
N PRO A 117 -13.71 -17.83 1.15
CA PRO A 117 -12.93 -18.51 2.16
C PRO A 117 -12.26 -19.77 1.60
N ARG A 118 -10.96 -19.96 1.88
CA ARG A 118 -10.21 -21.19 1.53
C ARG A 118 -9.34 -21.66 2.70
N GLY A 119 -9.75 -22.74 3.37
CA GLY A 119 -9.03 -23.27 4.53
C GLY A 119 -8.94 -22.25 5.65
N GLU A 120 -7.75 -21.93 6.12
CA GLU A 120 -7.49 -20.91 7.16
C GLU A 120 -7.38 -19.48 6.59
N ALA A 121 -7.42 -19.31 5.26
CA ALA A 121 -7.45 -18.00 4.61
C ALA A 121 -8.88 -17.46 4.54
N GLN A 122 -9.42 -17.08 5.70
CA GLN A 122 -10.79 -16.56 5.84
C GLN A 122 -10.79 -15.26 6.66
N PRO A 123 -10.56 -14.09 6.04
CA PRO A 123 -10.49 -12.83 6.79
C PRO A 123 -11.84 -12.41 7.39
N GLN A 124 -12.95 -12.94 6.87
CA GLN A 124 -14.31 -12.73 7.36
C GLN A 124 -14.54 -13.35 8.75
N ASP A 125 -13.81 -14.41 9.09
CA ASP A 125 -13.91 -15.04 10.40
C ASP A 125 -12.96 -14.30 11.38
N PRO A 126 -13.43 -13.87 12.56
CA PRO A 126 -12.62 -13.09 13.49
C PRO A 126 -11.34 -13.81 13.96
N PHE A 127 -11.40 -15.12 14.16
CA PHE A 127 -10.24 -15.90 14.61
C PHE A 127 -9.23 -16.02 13.47
N TYR A 128 -9.66 -16.45 12.29
CA TYR A 128 -8.77 -16.59 11.13
C TYR A 128 -8.24 -15.24 10.65
N GLY A 129 -9.02 -14.15 10.74
CA GLY A 129 -8.55 -12.80 10.43
C GLY A 129 -7.38 -12.37 11.31
N LEU A 130 -7.45 -12.58 12.63
CA LEU A 130 -6.35 -12.29 13.55
C LEU A 130 -5.13 -13.19 13.30
N LEU A 131 -5.36 -14.47 13.00
CA LEU A 131 -4.30 -15.42 12.66
C LEU A 131 -3.56 -14.99 11.38
N MET A 132 -4.29 -14.59 10.34
CA MET A 132 -3.74 -14.05 9.10
C MET A 132 -2.93 -12.77 9.33
N LEU A 133 -3.40 -11.84 10.18
CA LEU A 133 -2.62 -10.65 10.55
C LEU A 133 -1.29 -11.05 11.19
N ARG A 134 -1.31 -12.00 12.12
CA ARG A 134 -0.11 -12.49 12.79
C ARG A 134 0.87 -13.12 11.80
N TRP A 135 0.41 -13.93 10.85
CA TRP A 135 1.30 -14.50 9.84
C TRP A 135 1.89 -13.44 8.92
N ASN A 136 1.08 -12.50 8.43
CA ASN A 136 1.53 -11.50 7.46
C ASN A 136 2.43 -10.42 8.08
N ILE A 137 2.33 -10.19 9.39
CA ILE A 137 3.15 -9.21 10.12
C ILE A 137 4.34 -9.88 10.80
N GLY A 138 4.16 -11.09 11.32
CA GLY A 138 5.15 -11.80 12.15
C GLY A 138 6.04 -12.80 11.40
N ALA A 139 5.75 -13.08 10.12
CA ALA A 139 6.69 -13.86 9.31
C ALA A 139 7.97 -13.02 9.06
N PRO A 140 9.17 -13.59 9.26
CA PRO A 140 10.39 -12.94 8.81
C PRO A 140 10.32 -12.75 7.30
N LYS A 141 10.57 -11.51 6.84
CA LYS A 141 10.69 -11.17 5.42
C LYS A 141 12.07 -11.55 4.88
#